data_AF-A0A4R2EPP7-F1
#
_entry.id   AF-A0A4R2EPP7-F1
#
_cell.length_a   1.000
_cell.length_b   1.000
_cell.length_c   1.000
_cell.angle_alpha   90.00
_cell.angle_beta   90.00
_cell.angle_gamma   90.00
#
_symmetry.space_group_name_H-M   'P 1'
#
loop_
_entity.id
_entity.type
_entity.pdbx_description
1 polymer ?
#
loop_
_entity_poly.entity_id
_entity_poly.type
_entity_poly.pdbx_seq_one_letter_code
_entity_poly.pdbx_strand_id
1 'polypeptide(L)'
;MLTFNLKRIFAARGVQRPFTYMVRRGFSDNFSSGIMNGRKHQMNLREVERLCELLKCTPNDLLEWKPSAEQAAEEDHPLKPLLRTNTVEGLTQLLNSASLDKLTRIEALIKRELAE
;
A
#
# COMPACT_ATOMS: atom_id res chain seq x y z
N MET A 1 -18.10 3.18 -0.18
CA MET A 1 -17.58 3.04 1.21
C MET A 1 -16.07 3.26 1.24
N LEU A 2 -15.60 4.10 2.17
CA LEU A 2 -14.18 4.32 2.42
C LEU A 2 -13.63 3.25 3.38
N THR A 3 -12.46 2.70 3.09
CA THR A 3 -11.84 1.64 3.89
C THR A 3 -10.33 1.78 3.94
N PHE A 4 -9.68 1.18 4.94
CA PHE A 4 -8.23 1.10 4.98
C PHE A 4 -7.73 -0.11 4.18
N ASN A 5 -6.83 0.11 3.21
CA ASN A 5 -6.21 -0.95 2.41
C ASN A 5 -4.68 -0.90 2.49
N LEU A 6 -4.15 -1.43 3.59
CA LEU A 6 -2.71 -1.51 3.80
C LEU A 6 -2.06 -2.70 3.10
N LYS A 7 -2.83 -3.75 2.74
CA LYS A 7 -2.30 -4.92 2.02
C LYS A 7 -1.62 -4.52 0.71
N ARG A 8 -2.26 -3.63 -0.04
CA ARG A 8 -1.71 -2.99 -1.26
C ARG A 8 -0.33 -2.39 -1.02
N ILE A 9 -0.19 -1.62 0.05
CA ILE A 9 1.02 -0.86 0.34
C ILE A 9 2.15 -1.81 0.75
N PHE A 10 1.86 -2.83 1.55
CA PHE A 10 2.84 -3.85 1.89
C PHE A 10 3.34 -4.61 0.66
N ALA A 11 2.44 -4.97 -0.27
CA ALA A 11 2.82 -5.62 -1.52
C ALA A 11 3.71 -4.72 -2.39
N ALA A 12 3.35 -3.43 -2.54
CA ALA A 12 4.16 -2.44 -3.28
C ALA A 12 5.58 -2.32 -2.72
N ARG A 13 5.73 -2.44 -1.39
CA ARG A 13 7.00 -2.37 -0.67
C ARG A 13 7.75 -3.71 -0.60
N GLY A 14 7.28 -4.77 -1.26
CA GLY A 14 7.89 -6.09 -1.22
C GLY A 14 7.81 -6.79 0.15
N VAL A 15 6.89 -6.36 1.02
CA VAL A 15 6.74 -6.92 2.37
C VAL A 15 5.88 -8.19 2.31
N GLN A 16 6.53 -9.35 2.33
CA GLN A 16 5.87 -10.66 2.24
C GLN A 16 5.14 -11.10 3.52
N ARG A 17 5.59 -10.62 4.69
CA ARG A 17 4.98 -10.94 6.00
C ARG A 17 4.57 -9.67 6.76
N PRO A 18 3.47 -9.01 6.35
CA PRO A 18 3.04 -7.73 6.92
C PRO A 18 2.86 -7.74 8.44
N PHE A 19 2.22 -8.78 8.99
CA PHE A 19 2.01 -8.90 10.44
C PHE A 19 3.34 -8.86 11.20
N THR A 20 4.26 -9.77 10.87
CA THR A 20 5.59 -9.82 11.50
C THR A 20 6.38 -8.53 11.27
N TYR A 21 6.25 -7.92 10.09
CA TYR A 21 6.89 -6.66 9.76
C TYR A 21 6.46 -5.52 10.69
N MET A 22 5.17 -5.42 10.99
CA MET A 22 4.61 -4.42 11.91
C MET A 22 4.99 -4.70 13.37
N VAL A 23 4.84 -5.94 13.84
CA VAL A 23 5.17 -6.30 15.24
C VAL A 23 6.64 -6.02 15.56
N ARG A 24 7.56 -6.36 14.65
CA ARG A 24 9.00 -6.06 14.79
C ARG A 24 9.32 -4.56 14.85
N ARG A 25 8.37 -3.70 14.47
CA ARG A 25 8.49 -2.23 14.49
C ARG A 25 7.66 -1.61 15.63
N GLY A 26 7.26 -2.44 16.59
CA GLY A 26 6.61 -2.04 17.83
C GLY A 26 5.12 -1.74 17.70
N PHE A 27 4.44 -2.23 16.67
CA PHE A 27 2.98 -2.24 16.64
C PHE A 27 2.47 -3.43 17.47
N SER A 28 1.36 -3.26 18.17
CA SER A 28 0.78 -4.36 18.95
C SER A 28 0.23 -5.46 18.05
N ASP A 29 0.18 -6.68 18.56
CA ASP A 29 -0.38 -7.84 17.85
C ASP A 29 -1.84 -7.60 17.47
N ASN A 30 -2.64 -7.03 18.38
CA ASN A 30 -4.04 -6.72 18.12
C ASN A 30 -4.21 -5.68 17.00
N PHE A 31 -3.38 -4.62 17.01
CA PHE A 31 -3.41 -3.62 15.95
C PHE A 31 -3.01 -4.25 14.60
N SER A 32 -1.90 -4.96 14.58
CA SER A 32 -1.36 -5.60 13.37
C SER A 32 -2.32 -6.63 12.78
N SER A 33 -2.90 -7.50 13.62
CA SER A 33 -3.92 -8.47 13.22
C SER A 33 -5.20 -7.78 12.73
N GLY A 34 -5.63 -6.70 13.39
CA GLY A 34 -6.77 -5.91 12.96
C GLY A 34 -6.58 -5.32 11.56
N ILE A 35 -5.41 -4.76 11.28
CA ILE A 35 -5.04 -4.24 9.96
C ILE A 35 -5.03 -5.37 8.92
N MET A 36 -4.37 -6.49 9.21
CA MET A 36 -4.25 -7.57 8.22
C MET A 36 -5.57 -8.26 7.88
N ASN A 37 -6.49 -8.29 8.84
CA ASN A 37 -7.80 -8.86 8.63
C ASN A 37 -8.83 -7.83 8.11
N GLY A 38 -8.42 -6.59 7.84
CA GLY A 38 -9.31 -5.53 7.36
C GLY A 38 -10.39 -5.12 8.37
N ARG A 39 -10.17 -5.39 9.67
CA ARG A 39 -11.12 -5.12 10.76
C ARG A 39 -10.96 -3.73 11.37
N LYS A 40 -9.96 -2.97 10.94
CA LYS A 40 -9.74 -1.60 11.40
C LYS A 40 -10.60 -0.67 10.54
N HIS A 41 -11.65 -0.12 11.15
CA HIS A 41 -12.51 0.91 10.56
C HIS A 41 -12.21 2.30 11.12
N GLN A 42 -11.46 2.38 12.21
CA GLN A 42 -11.05 3.61 12.87
C GLN A 42 -9.57 3.52 13.22
N MET A 43 -8.84 4.59 12.95
CA MET A 43 -7.48 4.82 13.42
C MET A 43 -7.39 6.26 13.91
N ASN A 44 -6.71 6.48 15.03
CA ASN A 44 -6.41 7.83 15.47
C ASN A 44 -5.27 8.44 14.64
N LEU A 45 -5.08 9.76 14.72
CA LEU A 45 -4.06 10.46 13.92
C LEU A 45 -2.63 9.96 14.20
N ARG A 46 -2.32 9.59 15.45
CA ARG A 46 -1.01 9.03 15.81
C ARG A 46 -0.77 7.67 15.14
N GLU A 47 -1.79 6.81 15.05
CA GLU A 47 -1.68 5.54 14.33
C GLU A 47 -1.48 5.76 12.83
N VAL A 48 -2.20 6.71 12.24
CA VAL A 48 -2.07 7.10 10.83
C VAL A 48 -0.67 7.64 10.52
N GLU A 49 -0.20 8.61 11.30
CA GLU A 49 1.13 9.21 11.17
C GLU A 49 2.21 8.14 11.24
N ARG A 50 2.19 7.30 12.28
CA ARG A 50 3.18 6.24 12.47
C ARG A 50 3.20 5.23 11.30
N LEU A 51 2.04 4.92 10.73
CA LEU A 51 1.96 4.06 9.54
C LEU A 51 2.54 4.75 8.31
N CYS A 52 2.25 6.03 8.11
CA CYS A 52 2.79 6.84 7.00
C CYS A 52 4.32 6.95 7.07
N GLU A 53 4.89 7.21 8.26
CA GLU A 53 6.33 7.28 8.47
C GLU A 53 7.03 5.95 8.16
N LEU A 54 6.41 4.85 8.56
CA LEU A 54 6.89 3.49 8.34
C LEU A 54 6.84 3.13 6.84
N LEU A 55 5.69 3.35 6.21
CA LEU A 55 5.41 2.89 4.85
C LEU A 55 5.83 3.91 3.79
N LYS A 56 6.32 5.09 4.20
CA LYS A 56 6.69 6.21 3.32
C LYS A 56 5.54 6.56 2.36
N CYS A 57 4.37 6.83 2.94
CA CYS A 57 3.16 7.17 2.21
C CYS A 57 2.42 8.33 2.87
N THR A 58 1.36 8.81 2.22
CA THR A 58 0.45 9.83 2.76
C THR A 58 -0.77 9.17 3.43
N PRO A 59 -1.57 9.91 4.23
CA PRO A 59 -2.82 9.39 4.79
C PRO A 59 -3.80 8.88 3.71
N ASN A 60 -3.88 9.56 2.56
CA ASN A 60 -4.74 9.14 1.44
C ASN A 60 -4.30 7.80 0.83
N ASP A 61 -3.03 7.44 0.94
CA ASP A 61 -2.53 6.16 0.43
C ASP A 61 -3.02 4.97 1.25
N LEU A 62 -3.29 5.17 2.55
CA LEU A 62 -3.87 4.17 3.45
C LEU A 62 -5.34 3.88 3.11
N LEU A 63 -5.99 4.77 2.38
CA LEU A 63 -7.41 4.74 2.10
C LEU A 63 -7.71 4.20 0.69
N GLU A 64 -8.84 3.51 0.62
CA GLU A 64 -9.46 3.02 -0.62
C GLU A 64 -10.95 3.33 -0.57
N TRP A 65 -11.45 3.91 -1.66
CA TRP A 65 -12.87 4.12 -1.85
C TRP A 65 -13.46 3.01 -2.73
N LYS A 66 -14.54 2.39 -2.25
CA LYS A 66 -15.31 1.33 -2.93
C LYS A 66 -16.72 1.84 -3.23
N PRO A 67 -16.97 2.45 -4.40
CA PRO A 67 -18.26 3.05 -4.72
C PRO A 67 -19.38 2.01 -4.83
N SER A 68 -20.63 2.44 -4.63
CA SER A 68 -21.80 1.71 -5.17
C SER A 68 -21.88 1.88 -6.69
N ALA A 69 -22.79 1.16 -7.35
CA ALA A 69 -22.97 1.29 -8.81
C ALA A 69 -23.35 2.73 -9.22
N GLU A 70 -24.21 3.38 -8.43
CA GLU A 70 -24.64 4.76 -8.66
C GLU A 70 -23.49 5.74 -8.48
N GLN A 71 -22.71 5.57 -7.41
CA GLN A 71 -21.54 6.41 -7.12
C GLN A 71 -20.42 6.24 -8.16
N ALA A 72 -20.28 5.05 -8.74
CA ALA A 72 -19.28 4.79 -9.77
C ALA A 72 -19.62 5.49 -11.09
N ALA A 73 -20.91 5.71 -11.37
CA ALA A 73 -21.40 6.37 -12.58
C ALA A 73 -21.24 7.91 -12.53
N GLU A 74 -21.04 8.50 -11.35
CA GLU A 74 -20.85 9.93 -11.18
C GLU A 74 -19.45 10.35 -11.63
N GLU A 75 -19.35 11.19 -12.67
CA GLU A 75 -18.05 11.55 -13.26
C GLU A 75 -17.14 12.37 -12.33
N ASP A 76 -17.69 13.24 -11.51
CA ASP A 76 -16.95 14.19 -10.68
C ASP A 76 -16.97 13.86 -9.18
N HIS A 77 -17.23 12.60 -8.81
CA HIS A 77 -17.34 12.24 -7.40
C HIS A 77 -16.02 12.52 -6.64
N PRO A 78 -16.05 13.23 -5.49
CA PRO A 78 -14.85 13.76 -4.83
C PRO A 78 -13.88 12.69 -4.30
N LEU A 79 -14.37 11.48 -4.06
CA LEU A 79 -13.55 10.35 -3.60
C LEU A 79 -12.92 9.53 -4.75
N LYS A 80 -13.16 9.89 -6.01
CA LYS A 80 -12.53 9.21 -7.16
C LYS A 80 -11.01 9.07 -7.10
N PRO A 81 -10.23 10.06 -6.60
CA PRO A 81 -8.79 9.90 -6.45
C PRO A 81 -8.37 8.73 -5.52
N LEU A 82 -9.29 8.22 -4.70
CA LEU A 82 -9.06 7.08 -3.80
C LEU A 82 -9.52 5.74 -4.39
N LEU A 83 -10.01 5.71 -5.64
CA LEU A 83 -10.24 4.46 -6.38
C LEU A 83 -8.91 3.76 -6.63
N ARG A 84 -8.86 2.46 -6.33
CA ARG A 84 -7.67 1.64 -6.55
C ARG A 84 -8.03 0.54 -7.55
N THR A 85 -7.72 0.75 -8.83
CA THR A 85 -8.04 -0.19 -9.93
C THR A 85 -6.96 -1.24 -10.17
N ASN A 86 -5.75 -1.03 -9.65
CA ASN A 86 -4.59 -1.83 -10.01
C ASN A 86 -4.31 -2.88 -8.94
N THR A 87 -4.29 -4.14 -9.34
CA THR A 87 -3.56 -5.19 -8.63
C THR A 87 -2.09 -4.78 -8.60
N VAL A 88 -1.58 -4.44 -7.42
CA VAL A 88 -0.15 -4.22 -7.24
C VAL A 88 0.51 -5.59 -7.29
N GLU A 89 0.96 -6.00 -8.47
CA GLU A 89 2.01 -7.00 -8.58
C GLU A 89 3.22 -6.43 -7.84
N GLY A 90 3.68 -7.12 -6.80
CA GLY A 90 4.84 -6.65 -6.05
C GLY A 90 6.03 -6.57 -7.00
N LEU A 91 6.79 -5.47 -6.94
CA LEU A 91 7.94 -5.22 -7.81
C LEU A 91 8.90 -6.43 -7.81
N THR A 92 9.11 -7.06 -6.65
CA THR A 92 9.93 -8.26 -6.51
C THR A 92 9.44 -9.43 -7.39
N GLN A 93 8.13 -9.66 -7.48
CA GLN A 93 7.58 -10.73 -8.31
C GLN A 93 7.83 -10.45 -9.80
N LEU A 94 7.69 -9.20 -10.24
CA LEU A 94 8.00 -8.81 -11.61
C LEU A 94 9.49 -9.03 -11.92
N LEU A 95 10.37 -8.61 -11.01
CA LEU A 95 11.82 -8.77 -11.15
C LEU A 95 12.26 -10.24 -11.22
N ASN A 96 11.61 -11.14 -10.47
CA ASN A 96 11.96 -12.57 -10.46
C ASN A 96 11.80 -13.26 -11.83
N SER A 97 10.99 -12.69 -12.74
CA SER A 97 10.78 -13.22 -14.08
C SER A 97 11.79 -12.72 -15.13
N ALA A 98 12.62 -11.73 -14.77
CA ALA A 98 13.54 -11.09 -15.69
C ALA A 98 14.87 -11.87 -15.81
N SER A 99 15.49 -11.84 -17.00
CA SER A 99 16.85 -12.35 -17.19
C SER A 99 17.88 -11.45 -16.48
N LEU A 100 19.07 -11.99 -16.19
CA LEU A 100 20.14 -11.24 -15.52
C LEU A 100 20.49 -9.93 -16.24
N ASP A 101 20.62 -9.96 -17.56
CA ASP A 101 20.88 -8.78 -18.39
C ASP A 101 19.77 -7.70 -18.27
N LYS A 102 18.50 -8.13 -18.18
CA LYS A 102 17.37 -7.21 -17.92
C LYS A 102 17.44 -6.63 -16.50
N LEU A 103 17.82 -7.43 -15.50
CA LEU A 103 17.94 -6.97 -14.12
C LEU A 103 19.00 -5.87 -13.98
N THR A 104 20.16 -6.00 -14.62
CA THR A 104 21.21 -4.97 -14.60
C THR A 104 20.72 -3.65 -15.20
N ARG A 105 19.96 -3.69 -16.31
CA ARG A 105 19.34 -2.48 -16.87
C ARG A 105 18.31 -1.85 -15.94
N ILE A 106 17.45 -2.67 -15.33
CA ILE A 106 16.43 -2.18 -14.40
C ILE A 106 17.10 -1.54 -13.17
N GLU A 107 18.16 -2.13 -12.64
CA GLU A 107 18.93 -1.56 -11.53
C GLU A 107 19.48 -0.16 -11.88
N ALA A 108 20.03 0.01 -13.07
CA ALA A 108 20.54 1.30 -13.54
C ALA A 108 19.43 2.38 -13.63
N LEU A 109 18.23 1.99 -14.08
CA LEU A 109 17.08 2.88 -14.12
C LEU A 109 16.62 3.28 -12.71
N ILE A 110 16.46 2.30 -11.81
CA ILE A 110 16.06 2.55 -10.42
C ILE A 110 17.07 3.48 -9.72
N LYS A 111 18.38 3.27 -9.93
CA LYS A 111 19.42 4.14 -9.36
C LYS A 111 19.31 5.59 -9.83
N ARG A 112 18.88 5.83 -11.07
CA ARG A 112 18.67 7.18 -11.59
C ARG A 112 17.48 7.84 -10.92
N GLU A 113 16.34 7.16 -10.87
CA GLU A 113 15.10 7.67 -10.26
C GLU A 113 15.26 7.96 -8.76
N LEU A 114 16.14 7.26 -8.06
CA LEU A 114 16.40 7.46 -6.62
C LEU A 114 17.46 8.53 -6.32
N ALA A 115 18.18 9.02 -7.33
CA ALA A 115 19.24 10.02 -7.17
C ALA A 115 18.75 11.46 -7.44
N GLU A 116 17.56 11.60 -8.02
CA GLU A 116 16.83 12.87 -8.23
C GLU A 116 15.99 13.25 -6.99
#